data_AF-A0A9D0C8W5-F1
#
_entry.id   AF-A0A9D0C8W5-F1
#
_cell.length_a   1.000
_cell.length_b   1.000
_cell.length_c   1.000
_cell.angle_alpha   90.00
_cell.angle_beta   90.00
_cell.angle_gamma   90.00
#
_symmetry.space_group_name_H-M   'P 1'
#
loop_
_entity.id
_entity.type
_entity.pdbx_description
1 polymer ?
#
loop_
_entity_poly.entity_id
_entity_poly.type
_entity_poly.pdbx_seq_one_letter_code
_entity_poly.pdbx_strand_id
1 'polypeptide(L)'
;MTSATGSGSMSWSAGSEPVRRCAVVAICAVLACLAGCVSAPRLVHRAAPSAAGAGPASWSPVEREVLALVNRQRMLHHLSSLRPDARLHRAAVLHCREMAAHRYLGHNSPDGRDFAQRAEAQGYRWQRIGENVALLVLNGKPGNLARRVLFGSDHLDRLRSFAGRQGLPLPRTWPDVGQGWDDSDWNQWQRLAGGRGGWMGSAGHRKNILLPGITDIGVGYCAVRERGGRTRHYFAAEFAAPVSGASR
;
A
#
# COMPACT_ATOMS: atom_id res chain seq x y z
N MET A 1 -27.20 6.05 2.95
CA MET A 1 -26.24 5.70 4.01
C MET A 1 -24.83 5.97 3.50
N THR A 2 -24.19 6.94 4.12
CA THR A 2 -22.98 7.65 3.69
C THR A 2 -21.72 6.78 3.84
N SER A 3 -21.04 6.47 2.73
CA SER A 3 -19.68 5.95 2.75
C SER A 3 -18.72 7.14 2.68
N ALA A 4 -18.08 7.47 3.80
CA ALA A 4 -17.03 8.47 3.84
C ALA A 4 -15.81 7.93 3.07
N THR A 5 -15.56 8.47 1.87
CA THR A 5 -14.26 8.37 1.22
C THR A 5 -13.42 9.53 1.77
N GLY A 6 -12.65 9.27 2.82
CA GLY A 6 -11.66 10.23 3.32
C GLY A 6 -10.56 10.41 2.27
N SER A 7 -10.58 11.53 1.56
CA SER A 7 -9.43 12.00 0.78
C SER A 7 -8.44 12.61 1.77
N GLY A 8 -7.60 11.78 2.39
CA GLY A 8 -6.44 12.25 3.12
C GLY A 8 -5.42 12.81 2.14
N SER A 9 -5.22 14.12 2.14
CA SER A 9 -4.06 14.76 1.49
C SER A 9 -2.83 14.54 2.37
N MET A 10 -1.78 13.86 1.89
CA MET A 10 -0.41 13.82 2.45
C MET A 10 0.41 12.74 1.70
N SER A 11 1.73 12.63 1.77
CA SER A 11 2.89 13.54 1.90
C SER A 11 4.07 12.62 1.55
N TRP A 12 5.00 13.08 0.71
CA TRP A 12 6.15 12.25 0.32
C TRP A 12 7.20 12.29 1.42
N SER A 13 7.58 11.13 1.95
CA SER A 13 8.78 11.02 2.77
C SER A 13 9.96 10.78 1.84
N ALA A 14 10.88 11.75 1.80
CA ALA A 14 12.23 11.56 1.25
C ALA A 14 13.15 11.24 2.43
N GLY A 15 13.99 10.22 2.31
CA GLY A 15 14.96 9.91 3.36
C GLY A 15 15.99 11.04 3.47
N SER A 16 15.98 11.80 4.57
CA SER A 16 17.08 12.69 4.94
C SER A 16 18.17 11.92 5.69
N GLU A 17 19.43 12.26 5.45
CA GLU A 17 20.63 11.68 6.07
C GLU A 17 20.57 11.62 7.61
N PRO A 18 21.30 10.68 8.26
CA PRO A 18 21.28 10.56 9.71
C PRO A 18 22.00 11.75 10.36
N VAL A 19 21.24 12.65 10.97
CA VAL A 19 21.78 13.68 11.85
C VAL A 19 22.40 12.98 13.07
N ARG A 20 23.73 13.00 13.14
CA ARG A 20 24.51 12.62 14.32
C ARG A 20 24.08 13.50 15.49
N ARG A 21 23.39 12.93 16.49
CA ARG A 21 23.11 13.65 17.73
C ARG A 21 24.29 13.49 18.69
N CYS A 22 24.84 14.63 19.08
CA CYS A 22 25.88 14.80 20.08
C CYS A 22 25.52 14.13 21.41
N ALA A 23 26.53 13.50 22.01
CA ALA A 23 26.47 12.99 23.36
C ALA A 23 26.20 14.13 24.35
N VAL A 24 25.20 13.95 25.21
CA VAL A 24 25.10 14.68 26.48
C VAL A 24 25.47 13.70 27.57
N VAL A 25 26.63 13.96 28.17
CA VAL A 25 27.11 13.31 29.39
C VAL A 25 26.26 13.83 30.55
N ALA A 26 25.60 12.93 31.27
CA ALA A 26 25.04 13.21 32.58
C ALA A 26 25.65 12.21 33.58
N ILE A 27 26.51 12.75 34.44
CA ILE A 27 27.13 12.08 35.59
C ILE A 27 26.09 12.03 36.70
N CYS A 28 25.84 10.85 37.28
CA CYS A 28 25.30 10.74 38.64
C CYS A 28 25.72 9.43 39.33
N ALA A 29 26.52 9.61 40.37
CA ALA A 29 26.69 8.87 41.63
C ALA A 29 26.71 7.32 41.66
N VAL A 30 27.85 6.86 42.16
CA VAL A 30 28.15 5.51 42.67
C VAL A 30 27.30 5.20 43.91
N LEU A 31 26.66 4.03 43.92
CA LEU A 31 26.37 3.29 45.15
C LEU A 31 26.76 1.82 44.92
N ALA A 32 27.80 1.40 45.65
CA ALA A 32 28.30 0.04 45.66
C ALA A 32 27.41 -0.84 46.55
N CYS A 33 26.95 -1.97 46.01
CA CYS A 33 26.51 -3.13 46.78
C CYS A 33 27.12 -4.38 46.15
N LEU A 34 28.00 -5.02 46.91
CA LEU A 34 28.61 -6.32 46.60
C LEU A 34 27.59 -7.43 46.85
N ALA A 35 27.42 -8.34 45.90
CA ALA A 35 27.33 -9.81 46.08
C ALA A 35 26.52 -10.48 44.96
N GLY A 36 27.09 -11.52 44.37
CA GLY A 36 26.34 -12.54 43.61
C GLY A 36 26.64 -12.59 42.12
N CYS A 37 27.73 -13.25 41.75
CA CYS A 37 27.94 -13.72 40.38
C CYS A 37 26.94 -14.85 40.07
N VAL A 38 25.75 -14.50 39.58
CA VAL A 38 24.86 -15.48 38.93
C VAL A 38 25.00 -15.27 37.44
N SER A 39 25.73 -16.17 36.79
CA SER A 39 25.82 -16.24 35.33
C SER A 39 24.42 -16.49 34.76
N ALA A 40 23.78 -15.45 34.24
CA ALA A 40 22.56 -15.61 33.45
C ALA A 40 22.86 -16.48 32.22
N PRO A 41 22.02 -17.47 31.88
CA PRO A 41 22.21 -18.22 30.66
C PRO A 41 22.10 -17.25 29.49
N ARG A 42 23.16 -17.17 28.67
CA ARG A 42 23.07 -16.53 27.36
C ARG A 42 21.99 -17.28 26.58
N LEU A 43 20.82 -16.66 26.43
CA LEU A 43 19.88 -17.02 25.39
C LEU A 43 20.62 -16.83 24.08
N VAL A 44 21.09 -17.94 23.51
CA VAL A 44 21.47 -17.99 22.11
C VAL A 44 20.20 -17.64 21.36
N HIS A 45 20.05 -16.37 20.96
CA HIS A 45 19.05 -15.99 19.98
C HIS A 45 19.44 -16.73 18.70
N ARG A 46 18.85 -17.91 18.52
CA ARG A 46 18.82 -18.61 17.25
C ARG A 46 18.29 -17.58 16.25
N ALA A 47 19.18 -17.12 15.37
CA ALA A 47 18.81 -16.22 14.28
C ALA A 47 17.54 -16.78 13.64
N ALA A 48 16.49 -15.96 13.62
CA ALA A 48 15.29 -16.29 12.87
C ALA A 48 15.73 -16.60 11.42
N PRO A 49 15.18 -17.64 10.78
CA PRO A 49 15.53 -17.92 9.41
C PRO A 49 15.29 -16.66 8.59
N SER A 50 16.34 -16.24 7.87
CA SER A 50 16.28 -15.10 6.95
C SER A 50 15.06 -15.24 6.07
N ALA A 51 14.16 -14.25 6.09
CA ALA A 51 12.98 -14.17 5.24
C ALA A 51 13.37 -13.81 3.78
N ALA A 52 14.47 -14.38 3.29
CA ALA A 52 14.81 -14.39 1.88
C ALA A 52 13.98 -15.50 1.22
N GLY A 53 12.88 -15.12 0.56
CA GLY A 53 12.20 -16.00 -0.39
C GLY A 53 10.74 -16.34 -0.05
N ALA A 54 9.85 -15.35 -0.16
CA ALA A 54 8.49 -15.63 -0.60
C ALA A 54 8.29 -14.92 -1.94
N GLY A 55 8.57 -15.64 -3.03
CA GLY A 55 8.27 -15.16 -4.38
C GLY A 55 6.76 -14.94 -4.59
N PRO A 56 6.34 -14.51 -5.79
CA PRO A 56 4.94 -14.18 -6.12
C PRO A 56 3.90 -15.30 -5.89
N ALA A 57 4.34 -16.52 -5.56
CA ALA A 57 3.48 -17.65 -5.17
C ALA A 57 2.70 -17.41 -3.86
N SER A 58 3.14 -16.50 -2.98
CA SER A 58 2.46 -16.19 -1.72
C SER A 58 1.30 -15.18 -1.85
N TRP A 59 1.17 -14.51 -3.00
CA TRP A 59 0.15 -13.48 -3.20
C TRP A 59 -1.21 -14.10 -3.46
N SER A 60 -2.29 -13.47 -3.00
CA SER A 60 -3.65 -13.90 -3.36
C SER A 60 -3.97 -13.57 -4.82
N PRO A 61 -4.96 -14.23 -5.45
CA PRO A 61 -5.40 -13.88 -6.81
C PRO A 61 -5.78 -12.40 -6.95
N VAL A 62 -6.40 -11.81 -5.92
CA VAL A 62 -6.78 -10.39 -5.90
C VAL A 62 -5.55 -9.49 -5.91
N GLU A 63 -4.55 -9.79 -5.06
CA GLU A 63 -3.30 -9.01 -4.98
C GLU A 63 -2.53 -9.06 -6.32
N ARG A 64 -2.46 -10.23 -6.96
CA ARG A 64 -1.84 -10.37 -8.29
C ARG A 64 -2.57 -9.58 -9.37
N GLU A 65 -3.89 -9.55 -9.35
CA GLU A 65 -4.66 -8.75 -10.33
C GLU A 65 -4.48 -7.24 -10.08
N VAL A 66 -4.40 -6.80 -8.81
CA VAL A 66 -4.06 -5.40 -8.50
C VAL A 66 -2.69 -5.03 -9.07
N LEU A 67 -1.66 -5.87 -8.87
CA LEU A 67 -0.33 -5.66 -9.44
C LEU A 67 -0.38 -5.58 -10.98
N ALA A 68 -1.08 -6.51 -11.63
CA ALA A 68 -1.18 -6.53 -13.08
C ALA A 68 -1.83 -5.25 -13.63
N LEU A 69 -2.91 -4.79 -13.00
CA LEU A 69 -3.60 -3.58 -13.42
C LEU A 69 -2.78 -2.31 -13.10
N VAL A 70 -2.10 -2.25 -11.95
CA VAL A 70 -1.14 -1.18 -11.62
C VAL A 70 -0.04 -1.08 -12.67
N ASN A 71 0.59 -2.20 -13.01
CA ASN A 71 1.65 -2.22 -14.03
C ASN A 71 1.12 -1.85 -15.40
N ARG A 72 -0.13 -2.21 -15.72
CA ARG A 72 -0.76 -1.77 -16.97
C ARG A 72 -0.95 -0.26 -17.01
N GLN A 73 -1.43 0.36 -15.93
CA GLN A 73 -1.52 1.82 -15.85
C GLN A 73 -0.13 2.46 -16.03
N ARG A 74 0.88 1.96 -15.32
CA ARG A 74 2.26 2.45 -15.48
C ARG A 74 2.75 2.37 -16.92
N MET A 75 2.50 1.27 -17.62
CA MET A 75 2.85 1.12 -19.04
C MET A 75 2.12 2.12 -19.95
N LEU A 76 0.83 2.39 -19.72
CA LEU A 76 0.08 3.40 -20.46
C LEU A 76 0.64 4.82 -20.27
N HIS A 77 1.34 5.06 -19.16
CA HIS A 77 2.05 6.30 -18.86
C HIS A 77 3.57 6.22 -19.13
N HIS A 78 4.04 5.23 -19.91
CA HIS A 78 5.44 5.03 -20.28
C HIS A 78 6.40 4.84 -19.08
N LEU A 79 5.89 4.30 -17.97
CA LEU A 79 6.66 3.98 -16.77
C LEU A 79 6.98 2.49 -16.71
N SER A 80 8.14 2.15 -16.15
CA SER A 80 8.55 0.76 -15.93
C SER A 80 7.61 0.04 -14.97
N SER A 81 7.36 -1.24 -15.24
CA SER A 81 6.60 -2.12 -14.34
C SER A 81 7.29 -2.28 -12.98
N LEU A 82 6.48 -2.35 -11.93
CA LEU A 82 6.90 -2.64 -10.57
C LEU A 82 7.04 -4.15 -10.38
N ARG A 83 7.98 -4.54 -9.52
CA ARG A 83 8.25 -5.92 -9.13
C ARG A 83 7.67 -6.18 -7.74
N PRO A 84 7.07 -7.36 -7.50
CA PRO A 84 6.65 -7.72 -6.15
C PRO A 84 7.88 -7.84 -5.23
N ASP A 85 7.83 -7.19 -4.06
CA ASP A 85 8.83 -7.35 -2.98
C ASP A 85 8.16 -8.00 -1.76
N ALA A 86 8.79 -9.05 -1.22
CA ALA A 86 8.22 -9.84 -0.12
C ALA A 86 8.11 -9.07 1.21
N ARG A 87 9.01 -8.10 1.44
CA ARG A 87 9.03 -7.29 2.67
C ARG A 87 7.91 -6.25 2.63
N LEU A 88 7.76 -5.55 1.49
CA LEU A 88 6.62 -4.65 1.26
C LEU A 88 5.29 -5.39 1.28
N HIS A 89 5.24 -6.60 0.69
CA HIS A 89 4.04 -7.44 0.75
C HIS A 89 3.67 -7.77 2.20
N ARG A 90 4.65 -8.16 3.01
CA ARG A 90 4.43 -8.46 4.43
C ARG A 90 3.95 -7.24 5.20
N ALA A 91 4.56 -6.06 4.99
CA ALA A 91 4.14 -4.81 5.62
C ALA A 91 2.69 -4.45 5.24
N ALA A 92 2.34 -4.51 3.95
CA ALA A 92 1.00 -4.24 3.47
C ALA A 92 -0.05 -5.23 4.00
N VAL A 93 0.26 -6.54 4.07
CA VAL A 93 -0.64 -7.56 4.63
C VAL A 93 -0.87 -7.33 6.12
N LEU A 94 0.18 -7.00 6.88
CA LEU A 94 0.07 -6.70 8.30
C LEU A 94 -0.81 -5.47 8.53
N HIS A 95 -0.59 -4.39 7.77
CA HIS A 95 -1.39 -3.17 7.88
C HIS A 95 -2.85 -3.39 7.48
N CYS A 96 -3.09 -4.16 6.43
CA CYS A 96 -4.45 -4.55 6.06
C CYS A 96 -5.18 -5.23 7.23
N ARG A 97 -4.53 -6.23 7.84
CA ARG A 97 -5.10 -6.99 8.97
C ARG A 97 -5.31 -6.11 10.19
N GLU A 98 -4.42 -5.15 10.44
CA GLU A 98 -4.56 -4.16 11.50
C GLU A 98 -5.78 -3.26 11.27
N MET A 99 -5.92 -2.67 10.06
CA MET A 99 -7.11 -1.91 9.66
C MET A 99 -8.40 -2.71 9.82
N ALA A 100 -8.38 -3.99 9.45
CA ALA A 100 -9.50 -4.90 9.59
C ALA A 100 -9.84 -5.19 11.06
N ALA A 101 -8.85 -5.50 11.90
CA ALA A 101 -9.02 -5.84 13.31
C ALA A 101 -9.52 -4.64 14.13
N HIS A 102 -9.00 -3.45 13.85
CA HIS A 102 -9.34 -2.22 14.57
C HIS A 102 -10.43 -1.40 13.87
N ARG A 103 -10.95 -1.89 12.73
CA ARG A 103 -12.06 -1.32 11.95
C ARG A 103 -11.87 0.15 11.52
N TYR A 104 -10.65 0.54 11.16
CA TYR A 104 -10.33 1.87 10.65
C TYR A 104 -9.81 1.81 9.20
N LEU A 105 -9.80 2.96 8.54
CA LEU A 105 -9.10 3.18 7.27
C LEU A 105 -8.13 4.33 7.48
N GLY A 106 -6.83 4.09 7.30
CA GLY A 106 -5.83 5.12 7.50
C GLY A 106 -4.42 4.65 7.17
N HIS A 107 -3.53 5.63 6.97
CA HIS A 107 -2.12 5.38 6.68
C HIS A 107 -1.31 5.05 7.93
N ASN A 108 -1.66 5.65 9.07
CA ASN A 108 -1.00 5.42 10.34
C ASN A 108 -1.62 4.26 11.08
N SER A 109 -0.78 3.44 11.69
CA SER A 109 -1.15 2.45 12.68
C SER A 109 -1.66 3.14 13.95
N PRO A 110 -2.49 2.49 14.79
CA PRO A 110 -2.99 3.07 16.03
C PRO A 110 -1.87 3.45 17.02
N ASP A 111 -0.71 2.79 16.93
CA ASP A 111 0.49 3.11 17.70
C ASP A 111 1.35 4.24 17.11
N GLY A 112 0.85 4.90 16.06
CA GLY A 112 1.48 6.05 15.40
C GLY A 112 2.40 5.70 14.24
N ARG A 113 2.76 4.42 14.04
CA ARG A 113 3.66 4.05 12.93
C ARG A 113 3.09 4.39 11.57
N ASP A 114 3.91 4.96 10.70
CA ASP A 114 3.56 5.19 9.29
C ASP A 114 3.98 4.00 8.39
N PHE A 115 3.66 4.09 7.09
CA PHE A 115 4.00 3.05 6.12
C PHE A 115 5.51 2.86 5.92
N ALA A 116 6.32 3.91 6.06
CA ALA A 116 7.77 3.81 5.96
C ALA A 116 8.34 2.99 7.11
N GLN A 117 7.91 3.30 8.34
CA GLN A 117 8.30 2.56 9.54
C GLN A 117 7.82 1.10 9.51
N ARG A 118 6.63 0.84 8.95
CA ARG A 118 6.14 -0.54 8.76
C ARG A 118 7.00 -1.31 7.76
N ALA A 119 7.39 -0.71 6.64
CA ALA A 119 8.28 -1.33 5.65
C ALA A 119 9.69 -1.59 6.22
N GLU A 120 10.25 -0.63 6.97
CA GLU A 120 11.53 -0.77 7.66
C GLU A 120 11.52 -1.90 8.70
N ALA A 121 10.41 -2.06 9.43
CA ALA A 121 10.24 -3.16 10.37
C ALA A 121 10.24 -4.55 9.69
N GLN A 122 9.99 -4.61 8.38
CA GLN A 122 10.14 -5.84 7.57
C GLN A 122 11.52 -5.94 6.88
N GLY A 123 12.44 -5.01 7.18
CA GLY A 123 13.78 -4.97 6.61
C GLY A 123 13.86 -4.35 5.21
N TYR A 124 12.82 -3.61 4.77
CA TYR A 124 12.89 -2.87 3.50
C TYR A 124 13.52 -1.50 3.74
N ARG A 125 14.66 -1.24 3.08
CA ARG A 125 15.34 0.06 3.11
C ARG A 125 15.00 0.84 1.86
N TRP A 126 14.46 2.04 2.00
CA TRP A 126 13.86 2.81 0.91
C TRP A 126 14.56 4.17 0.69
N GLN A 127 14.52 4.65 -0.56
CA GLN A 127 14.83 6.05 -0.91
C GLN A 127 13.55 6.87 -1.07
N ARG A 128 12.53 6.22 -1.63
CA ARG A 128 11.20 6.76 -1.84
C ARG A 128 10.20 5.67 -1.48
N ILE A 129 9.16 6.03 -0.74
CA ILE A 129 8.06 5.14 -0.44
C ILE A 129 6.75 5.93 -0.40
N GLY A 130 5.67 5.30 -0.83
CA GLY A 130 4.31 5.81 -0.73
C GLY A 130 3.32 4.66 -0.52
N GLU A 131 2.13 4.98 -0.01
CA GLU A 131 1.10 3.99 0.30
C GLU A 131 -0.25 4.40 -0.28
N ASN A 132 -0.97 3.42 -0.85
CA ASN A 132 -2.40 3.53 -1.08
C ASN A 132 -3.15 2.59 -0.14
N VAL A 133 -4.22 3.08 0.50
CA VAL A 133 -5.15 2.26 1.27
C VAL A 133 -6.56 2.36 0.70
N ALA A 134 -7.38 1.33 0.88
CA ALA A 134 -8.79 1.39 0.52
C ALA A 134 -9.64 0.47 1.39
N LEU A 135 -10.91 0.86 1.54
CA LEU A 135 -11.96 0.06 2.15
C LEU A 135 -13.15 -0.03 1.19
N LEU A 136 -13.52 -1.25 0.80
CA LEU A 136 -14.77 -1.52 0.09
C LEU A 136 -15.73 -2.24 1.03
N VAL A 137 -16.96 -1.73 1.17
CA VAL A 137 -18.01 -2.38 1.94
C VAL A 137 -19.08 -2.87 0.97
N LEU A 138 -19.18 -4.19 0.80
CA LEU A 138 -20.01 -4.82 -0.22
C LEU A 138 -20.97 -5.83 0.42
N ASN A 139 -22.16 -5.96 -0.16
CA ASN A 139 -23.12 -7.01 0.21
C ASN A 139 -23.03 -8.16 -0.80
N GLY A 140 -23.14 -9.39 -0.32
CA GLY A 140 -23.15 -10.58 -1.18
C GLY A 140 -21.80 -10.92 -1.79
N LYS A 141 -21.81 -11.71 -2.88
CA LYS A 141 -20.59 -12.13 -3.57
C LYS A 141 -19.97 -10.92 -4.28
N PRO A 142 -18.73 -10.53 -3.95
CA PRO A 142 -18.10 -9.43 -4.67
C PRO A 142 -17.86 -9.84 -6.12
N GLY A 143 -18.02 -8.89 -7.04
CA GLY A 143 -17.45 -9.03 -8.38
C GLY A 143 -15.93 -8.91 -8.32
N ASN A 144 -15.32 -8.24 -9.30
CA ASN A 144 -13.85 -8.17 -9.33
C ASN A 144 -13.32 -7.06 -8.42
N LEU A 145 -12.75 -7.45 -7.28
CA LEU A 145 -12.27 -6.51 -6.28
C LEU A 145 -11.07 -5.67 -6.74
N ALA A 146 -10.17 -6.25 -7.54
CA ALA A 146 -9.00 -5.54 -8.06
C ALA A 146 -9.40 -4.37 -8.97
N ARG A 147 -10.41 -4.60 -9.82
CA ARG A 147 -10.97 -3.55 -10.69
C ARG A 147 -11.73 -2.49 -9.90
N ARG A 148 -12.50 -2.89 -8.88
CA ARG A 148 -13.18 -1.95 -7.97
C ARG A 148 -12.22 -1.07 -7.21
N VAL A 149 -11.15 -1.62 -6.63
CA VAL A 149 -10.19 -0.82 -5.87
C VAL A 149 -9.41 0.12 -6.78
N LEU A 150 -9.02 -0.34 -7.97
CA LEU A 150 -8.20 0.45 -8.87
C LEU A 150 -9.01 1.52 -9.63
N PHE A 151 -10.18 1.16 -10.17
CA PHE A 151 -10.97 2.00 -11.07
C PHE A 151 -12.31 2.43 -10.50
N GLY A 152 -12.69 1.96 -9.32
CA GLY A 152 -13.98 2.30 -8.72
C GLY A 152 -15.16 1.50 -9.25
N SER A 153 -14.94 0.66 -10.27
CA SER A 153 -15.94 -0.16 -10.93
C SER A 153 -15.30 -1.45 -11.42
N ASP A 154 -16.03 -2.56 -11.31
CA ASP A 154 -15.76 -3.83 -12.01
C ASP A 154 -16.70 -4.06 -13.21
N HIS A 155 -17.47 -3.04 -13.58
CA HIS A 155 -18.28 -3.00 -14.79
C HIS A 155 -17.59 -2.10 -15.82
N LEU A 156 -17.05 -2.70 -16.90
CA LEU A 156 -16.32 -1.98 -17.94
C LEU A 156 -17.21 -0.94 -18.64
N ASP A 157 -18.49 -1.25 -18.81
CA ASP A 157 -19.45 -0.36 -19.46
C ASP A 157 -19.65 0.97 -18.73
N ARG A 158 -19.39 1.03 -17.42
CA ARG A 158 -19.44 2.31 -16.68
C ARG A 158 -18.29 3.24 -17.10
N LEU A 159 -17.08 2.69 -17.22
CA LEU A 159 -15.89 3.42 -17.67
C LEU A 159 -15.99 3.76 -19.17
N ARG A 160 -16.50 2.83 -19.98
CA ARG A 160 -16.75 3.05 -21.41
C ARG A 160 -17.79 4.15 -21.63
N SER A 161 -18.88 4.13 -20.88
CA SER A 161 -19.93 5.15 -20.95
C SER A 161 -19.43 6.52 -20.50
N PHE A 162 -18.56 6.55 -19.48
CA PHE A 162 -17.85 7.78 -19.11
C PHE A 162 -16.99 8.29 -20.26
N ALA A 163 -16.09 7.46 -20.82
CA ALA A 163 -15.23 7.86 -21.93
C ALA A 163 -16.02 8.39 -23.13
N GLY A 164 -17.09 7.69 -23.52
CA GLY A 164 -17.93 8.12 -24.65
C GLY A 164 -18.58 9.49 -24.44
N ARG A 165 -19.03 9.79 -23.22
CA ARG A 165 -19.58 11.12 -22.90
C ARG A 165 -18.52 12.22 -22.87
N GLN A 166 -17.26 11.88 -22.65
CA GLN A 166 -16.14 12.82 -22.61
C GLN A 166 -15.40 12.92 -23.94
N GLY A 167 -15.80 12.15 -24.97
CA GLY A 167 -15.05 12.08 -26.23
C GLY A 167 -13.67 11.43 -26.10
N LEU A 168 -13.45 10.64 -25.05
CA LEU A 168 -12.18 9.96 -24.77
C LEU A 168 -12.11 8.60 -25.50
N PRO A 169 -10.90 8.05 -25.71
CA PRO A 169 -10.74 6.70 -26.22
C PRO A 169 -11.52 5.68 -25.39
N LEU A 170 -12.29 4.83 -26.07
CA LEU A 170 -13.16 3.84 -25.44
C LEU A 170 -12.37 2.59 -25.04
N PRO A 171 -12.36 2.18 -23.76
CA PRO A 171 -11.72 0.95 -23.37
C PRO A 171 -12.50 -0.27 -23.90
N ARG A 172 -11.82 -1.11 -24.69
CA ARG A 172 -12.38 -2.36 -25.23
C ARG A 172 -12.25 -3.49 -24.22
N THR A 173 -11.11 -3.54 -23.53
CA THR A 173 -10.80 -4.51 -22.48
C THR A 173 -10.32 -3.79 -21.22
N TRP A 174 -10.23 -4.50 -20.10
CA TRP A 174 -9.71 -3.94 -18.84
C TRP A 174 -8.28 -3.39 -18.95
N PRO A 175 -7.36 -4.04 -19.69
CA PRO A 175 -6.06 -3.44 -19.98
C PRO A 175 -6.10 -2.07 -20.67
N ASP A 176 -7.17 -1.72 -21.39
CA ASP A 176 -7.25 -0.47 -22.15
C ASP A 176 -7.83 0.70 -21.34
N VAL A 177 -8.31 0.42 -20.12
CA VAL A 177 -8.89 1.45 -19.25
C VAL A 177 -7.84 2.52 -18.95
N GLY A 178 -8.17 3.78 -19.24
CA GLY A 178 -7.28 4.92 -19.05
C GLY A 178 -6.34 5.20 -20.23
N GLN A 179 -6.38 4.42 -21.31
CA GLN A 179 -5.54 4.70 -22.47
C GLN A 179 -5.91 6.05 -23.09
N GLY A 180 -4.95 6.97 -23.11
CA GLY A 180 -5.17 8.34 -23.59
C GLY A 180 -5.94 9.23 -22.62
N TRP A 181 -6.14 8.80 -21.36
CA TRP A 181 -6.73 9.64 -20.32
C TRP A 181 -5.62 10.33 -19.54
N ASP A 182 -5.83 11.59 -19.19
CA ASP A 182 -4.93 12.36 -18.36
C ASP A 182 -5.44 12.51 -16.91
N ASP A 183 -4.73 13.32 -16.12
CA ASP A 183 -5.10 13.59 -14.74
C ASP A 183 -6.48 14.25 -14.61
N SER A 184 -6.85 15.11 -15.55
CA SER A 184 -8.13 15.82 -15.56
C SER A 184 -9.30 14.86 -15.81
N ASP A 185 -9.12 13.90 -16.72
CA ASP A 185 -10.11 12.86 -17.04
C ASP A 185 -10.35 11.97 -15.83
N TRP A 186 -9.28 11.48 -15.21
CA TRP A 186 -9.40 10.65 -14.01
C TRP A 186 -10.04 11.42 -12.84
N ASN A 187 -9.69 12.69 -12.67
CA ASN A 187 -10.31 13.54 -11.64
C ASN A 187 -11.80 13.76 -11.93
N GLN A 188 -12.19 13.83 -13.20
CA GLN A 188 -13.60 13.93 -13.59
C GLN A 188 -14.34 12.61 -13.36
N TRP A 189 -13.73 11.47 -13.67
CA TRP A 189 -14.26 10.15 -13.34
C TRP A 189 -14.54 10.02 -11.84
N GLN A 190 -13.61 10.45 -10.98
CA GLN A 190 -13.78 10.47 -9.53
C GLN A 190 -15.01 11.27 -9.08
N ARG A 191 -15.23 12.45 -9.67
CA ARG A 191 -16.41 13.27 -9.38
C ARG A 191 -17.70 12.56 -9.79
N LEU A 192 -17.76 12.05 -11.03
CA LEU A 192 -18.96 11.42 -11.58
C LEU A 192 -19.27 10.05 -10.98
N ALA A 193 -18.26 9.34 -10.45
CA ALA A 193 -18.45 8.11 -9.69
C ALA A 193 -18.97 8.35 -8.25
N GLY A 194 -19.20 9.61 -7.86
CA GLY A 194 -19.63 9.99 -6.52
C GLY A 194 -18.57 9.70 -5.46
N GLY A 195 -17.31 10.03 -5.76
CA GLY A 195 -16.17 9.79 -4.87
C GLY A 195 -15.60 8.36 -4.93
N ARG A 196 -16.20 7.49 -5.74
CA ARG A 196 -15.84 6.06 -5.83
C ARG A 196 -15.08 5.75 -7.12
N GLY A 197 -14.18 6.61 -7.58
CA GLY A 197 -13.39 6.41 -8.81
C GLY A 197 -12.20 5.46 -8.67
N GLY A 198 -12.03 4.84 -7.49
CA GLY A 198 -10.88 3.99 -7.18
C GLY A 198 -9.57 4.78 -7.05
N TRP A 199 -8.46 4.06 -6.91
CA TRP A 199 -7.14 4.68 -6.81
C TRP A 199 -6.77 5.51 -8.04
N MET A 200 -7.13 5.08 -9.26
CA MET A 200 -6.87 5.88 -10.45
C MET A 200 -7.73 7.15 -10.52
N GLY A 201 -8.98 7.13 -10.03
CA GLY A 201 -9.78 8.36 -9.94
C GLY A 201 -9.25 9.36 -8.92
N SER A 202 -8.61 8.89 -7.84
CA SER A 202 -8.10 9.74 -6.77
C SER A 202 -6.70 10.28 -7.09
N ALA A 203 -6.56 11.59 -7.26
CA ALA A 203 -5.29 12.24 -7.61
C ALA A 203 -4.11 11.82 -6.70
N GLY A 204 -4.32 11.76 -5.38
CA GLY A 204 -3.30 11.33 -4.42
C GLY A 204 -2.86 9.87 -4.65
N HIS A 205 -3.82 8.95 -4.75
CA HIS A 205 -3.51 7.53 -4.96
C HIS A 205 -2.90 7.26 -6.35
N ARG A 206 -3.39 7.95 -7.39
CA ARG A 206 -2.85 7.88 -8.75
C ARG A 206 -1.41 8.35 -8.80
N LYS A 207 -1.05 9.41 -8.06
CA LYS A 207 0.32 9.90 -7.96
C LYS A 207 1.29 8.84 -7.42
N ASN A 208 0.86 8.01 -6.48
CA ASN A 208 1.68 6.91 -5.96
C ASN A 208 1.91 5.82 -7.02
N ILE A 209 0.84 5.41 -7.72
CA ILE A 209 0.90 4.42 -8.80
C ILE A 209 1.82 4.88 -9.93
N LEU A 210 1.72 6.15 -10.31
CA LEU A 210 2.45 6.75 -11.44
C LEU A 210 3.74 7.46 -11.03
N LEU A 211 4.23 7.23 -9.80
CA LEU A 211 5.49 7.83 -9.39
C LEU A 211 6.63 7.31 -10.27
N PRO A 212 7.45 8.19 -10.89
CA PRO A 212 8.66 7.78 -11.56
C PRO A 212 9.72 7.32 -10.56
N GLY A 213 10.59 6.39 -10.97
CA GLY A 213 11.76 5.95 -10.19
C GLY A 213 11.50 4.91 -9.09
N ILE A 214 10.24 4.56 -8.79
CA ILE A 214 9.91 3.38 -7.96
C ILE A 214 10.00 2.10 -8.79
N THR A 215 10.44 1.02 -8.14
CA THR A 215 10.69 -0.27 -8.79
C THR A 215 9.94 -1.41 -8.13
N ASP A 216 9.52 -1.25 -6.88
CA ASP A 216 9.02 -2.34 -6.05
C ASP A 216 7.62 -2.03 -5.54
N ILE A 217 6.84 -3.09 -5.30
CA ILE A 217 5.49 -3.00 -4.75
C ILE A 217 5.17 -4.17 -3.83
N GLY A 218 4.46 -3.89 -2.75
CA GLY A 218 3.74 -4.88 -1.94
C GLY A 218 2.24 -4.58 -1.96
N VAL A 219 1.39 -5.61 -2.10
CA VAL A 219 -0.08 -5.45 -2.03
C VAL A 219 -0.66 -6.40 -1.00
N GLY A 220 -1.30 -5.87 0.03
CA GLY A 220 -2.03 -6.62 1.03
C GLY A 220 -3.54 -6.52 0.82
N TYR A 221 -4.22 -7.67 0.81
CA TYR A 221 -5.67 -7.78 0.79
C TYR A 221 -6.18 -8.66 1.95
N CYS A 222 -7.24 -8.20 2.61
CA CYS A 222 -7.89 -8.92 3.68
C CYS A 222 -9.37 -8.52 3.77
N ALA A 223 -10.20 -9.39 4.35
CA ALA A 223 -11.63 -9.14 4.42
C ALA A 223 -12.24 -9.61 5.74
N VAL A 224 -13.24 -8.87 6.22
CA VAL A 224 -14.02 -9.19 7.42
C VAL A 224 -15.49 -9.32 7.01
N ARG A 225 -16.06 -10.51 7.21
CA ARG A 225 -17.51 -10.73 7.07
C ARG A 225 -18.22 -10.19 8.29
N GLU A 226 -19.25 -9.40 8.06
CA GLU A 226 -20.12 -8.84 9.09
C GLU A 226 -21.48 -9.54 9.09
N ARG A 227 -22.27 -9.29 10.14
CA ARG A 227 -23.67 -9.72 10.19
C ARG A 227 -24.45 -9.12 9.02
N GLY A 228 -25.45 -9.85 8.53
CA GLY A 228 -26.29 -9.43 7.41
C GLY A 228 -25.67 -9.60 6.01
N GLY A 229 -24.63 -10.44 5.88
CA GLY A 229 -24.04 -10.77 4.57
C GLY A 229 -23.16 -9.66 3.96
N ARG A 230 -22.87 -8.62 4.73
CA ARG A 230 -21.96 -7.53 4.37
C ARG A 230 -20.51 -7.96 4.60
N THR A 231 -19.61 -7.61 3.71
CA THR A 231 -18.17 -7.85 3.84
C THR A 231 -17.42 -6.55 3.69
N ARG A 232 -16.47 -6.30 4.60
CA ARG A 232 -15.49 -5.22 4.50
C ARG A 232 -14.22 -5.79 3.88
N HIS A 233 -13.78 -5.21 2.77
CA HIS A 233 -12.57 -5.55 2.06
C HIS A 233 -11.56 -4.42 2.24
N TYR A 234 -10.44 -4.73 2.86
CA TYR A 234 -9.35 -3.79 3.12
C TYR A 234 -8.21 -4.04 2.14
N PHE A 235 -7.58 -2.97 1.72
CA PHE A 235 -6.41 -2.98 0.84
C PHE A 235 -5.34 -2.04 1.39
N ALA A 236 -4.10 -2.47 1.32
CA ALA A 236 -2.92 -1.63 1.43
C ALA A 236 -1.98 -1.96 0.26
N ALA A 237 -1.38 -0.95 -0.35
CA ALA A 237 -0.36 -1.12 -1.38
C ALA A 237 0.80 -0.16 -1.11
N GLU A 238 1.99 -0.71 -0.94
CA GLU A 238 3.22 0.04 -0.72
C GLU A 238 4.02 0.11 -2.02
N PHE A 239 4.41 1.31 -2.44
CA PHE A 239 5.15 1.60 -3.66
C PHE A 239 6.50 2.16 -3.29
N ALA A 240 7.61 1.55 -3.72
CA ALA A 240 8.92 1.96 -3.24
C ALA A 240 10.07 1.85 -4.25
N ALA A 241 11.12 2.62 -3.97
CA ALA A 241 12.44 2.49 -4.56
C ALA A 241 13.42 2.12 -3.43
N PRO A 242 14.24 1.07 -3.58
CA PRO A 242 15.18 0.65 -2.55
C PRO A 242 16.40 1.58 -2.51
N VAL A 243 17.10 1.64 -1.36
CA VAL A 243 18.42 2.31 -1.28
C VAL A 243 19.42 1.69 -2.25
N SER A 244 20.22 2.52 -2.91
CA SER A 244 21.24 2.07 -3.87
C SER A 244 22.18 1.06 -3.20
N GLY A 245 22.41 -0.08 -3.87
CA GLY A 245 23.25 -1.15 -3.34
C GLY A 245 22.61 -2.04 -2.27
N ALA A 246 21.33 -1.84 -1.90
CA ALA A 246 20.61 -2.84 -1.12
C ALA A 246 20.60 -4.17 -1.89
N SER A 247 21.05 -5.24 -1.21
CA SER A 247 20.92 -6.60 -1.73
C SER A 247 19.44 -6.87 -2.02
N ARG A 248 19.17 -7.26 -3.25
CA ARG A 248 17.84 -7.65 -3.73
C ARG A 248 17.52 -9.06 -3.26
#